data_AF-A0A366M0L4-F1
#
_entry.id   AF-A0A366M0L4-F1
#
_cell.length_a   1.000
_cell.length_b   1.000
_cell.length_c   1.000
_cell.angle_alpha   90.00
_cell.angle_beta   90.00
_cell.angle_gamma   90.00
#
_symmetry.space_group_name_H-M   'P 1'
#
loop_
_entity.id
_entity.type
_entity.pdbx_description
1 polymer ?
#
loop_
_entity_poly.entity_id
_entity_poly.type
_entity_poly.pdbx_seq_one_letter_code
_entity_poly.pdbx_strand_id
1 'polypeptide(L)'
;MPCYRCGARQTDPVRGASPWLRGVSDGGQVLICPDCQGAADLRLDACETCGSTRLICRLGEVECRDCGAERPAARSTTSGVLAPATPPGLSAEVEAALNRVLGRN
;
A
#
# COMPACT_ATOMS: atom_id res chain seq x y z
N MET A 1 11.22 1.86 0.16
CA MET A 1 10.87 1.83 1.59
C MET A 1 12.02 1.23 2.37
N PRO A 2 12.45 1.83 3.49
CA PRO A 2 13.43 1.22 4.38
C PRO A 2 12.84 0.02 5.14
N CYS A 3 13.71 -0.78 5.77
CA CYS A 3 13.34 -1.82 6.71
C CYS A 3 12.52 -1.21 7.83
N TYR A 4 11.36 -1.79 8.12
CA TYR A 4 10.46 -1.37 9.19
C TYR A 4 11.16 -1.30 10.55
N ARG A 5 12.16 -2.15 10.79
CA ARG A 5 12.87 -2.22 12.06
C ARG A 5 14.11 -1.33 12.14
N CYS A 6 15.09 -1.58 11.27
CA CYS A 6 16.40 -0.96 11.37
C CYS A 6 16.59 0.26 10.46
N GLY A 7 15.61 0.58 9.60
CA GLY A 7 15.72 1.68 8.65
C GLY A 7 16.64 1.43 7.45
N ALA A 8 17.30 0.26 7.37
CA ALA A 8 18.15 -0.10 6.24
C ALA A 8 17.40 0.04 4.91
N ARG A 9 18.05 0.47 3.85
CA ARG A 9 17.42 0.59 2.53
C ARG A 9 17.76 -0.62 1.69
N GLN A 10 16.78 -1.10 0.91
CA GLN A 10 17.05 -2.12 -0.09
C GLN A 10 18.01 -1.56 -1.12
N THR A 11 19.17 -2.20 -1.26
CA THR A 11 20.07 -2.03 -2.39
C THR A 11 19.51 -2.79 -3.59
N ASP A 12 19.83 -2.33 -4.81
CA ASP A 12 19.32 -2.93 -6.04
C ASP A 12 19.59 -4.45 -6.06
N PRO A 13 18.56 -5.31 -6.05
CA PRO A 13 18.77 -6.74 -6.04
C PRO A 13 19.40 -7.16 -7.37
N VAL A 14 20.48 -7.93 -7.30
CA VAL A 14 20.91 -8.75 -8.43
C VAL A 14 19.74 -9.63 -8.88
N ARG A 15 19.60 -9.81 -10.20
CA ARG A 15 18.49 -10.50 -10.88
C ARG A 15 18.02 -11.73 -10.09
N GLY A 16 16.74 -11.76 -9.68
CA GLY A 16 16.17 -12.87 -8.92
C GLY A 16 15.12 -12.42 -7.89
N ALA A 17 14.74 -13.35 -7.00
CA ALA A 17 13.85 -13.05 -5.90
C ALA A 17 14.55 -12.15 -4.87
N SER A 18 13.87 -11.10 -4.42
CA SER A 18 14.39 -10.23 -3.36
C SER A 18 14.49 -11.02 -2.04
N PRO A 19 15.62 -10.94 -1.32
CA PRO A 19 15.77 -11.59 -0.02
C PRO A 19 14.99 -10.86 1.10
N TRP A 20 14.42 -9.69 0.81
CA TRP A 20 13.60 -8.94 1.75
C TRP A 20 12.20 -9.53 1.87
N LEU A 21 11.78 -9.76 3.12
CA LEU A 21 10.43 -10.21 3.44
C LEU A 21 9.45 -9.04 3.31
N ARG A 22 8.29 -9.35 2.74
CA ARG A 22 7.10 -8.48 2.73
C ARG A 22 6.12 -8.99 3.76
N GLY A 23 5.59 -8.09 4.58
CA GLY A 23 4.54 -8.40 5.55
C GLY A 23 3.64 -7.19 5.77
N VAL A 24 2.70 -7.31 6.70
CA VAL A 24 1.78 -6.23 7.08
C VAL A 24 2.00 -5.91 8.56
N SER A 25 1.96 -4.63 8.90
CA SER A 25 1.98 -4.15 10.28
C SER A 25 1.01 -2.99 10.40
N ASP A 26 0.08 -3.08 11.34
CA ASP A 26 -0.97 -2.07 11.55
C ASP A 26 -1.73 -1.77 10.24
N GLY A 27 -2.08 -2.83 9.50
CA GLY A 27 -2.74 -2.73 8.19
C GLY A 27 -1.88 -2.19 7.05
N GLY A 28 -0.67 -1.69 7.31
CA GLY A 28 0.25 -1.15 6.29
C GLY A 28 1.23 -2.18 5.73
N GLN A 29 1.52 -2.11 4.43
CA GLN A 29 2.57 -2.93 3.82
C GLN A 29 3.96 -2.49 4.31
N VAL A 30 4.73 -3.45 4.86
CA VAL A 30 6.10 -3.22 5.33
C VAL A 30 7.12 -4.13 4.62
N LEU A 31 8.38 -3.70 4.66
CA LEU A 31 9.55 -4.47 4.22
C LEU A 31 10.47 -4.75 5.41
N ILE A 32 11.02 -5.97 5.46
CA ILE A 32 11.93 -6.43 6.52
C ILE A 32 13.22 -6.94 5.87
N CYS A 33 14.36 -6.34 6.25
CA CYS A 33 15.66 -6.75 5.74
C CYS A 33 16.03 -8.16 6.25
N PRO A 34 16.90 -8.90 5.55
CA PRO A 34 17.32 -10.24 5.94
C PRO A 34 17.78 -10.35 7.40
N ASP A 35 18.55 -9.38 7.88
CA ASP A 35 19.08 -9.38 9.26
C ASP A 35 17.98 -9.24 10.32
N CYS A 36 16.88 -8.55 9.99
CA CYS A 36 15.77 -8.34 10.92
C CYS A 36 14.70 -9.44 10.86
N GLN A 37 14.73 -10.35 9.88
CA GLN A 37 13.69 -11.37 9.71
C GLN A 37 13.68 -12.41 10.84
N GLY A 38 14.83 -12.72 11.43
CA GLY A 38 14.95 -13.68 12.54
C GLY A 38 14.80 -13.08 13.93
N ALA A 39 14.54 -11.77 14.04
CA ALA A 39 14.46 -11.11 15.33
C ALA A 39 13.22 -11.54 16.12
N ALA A 40 13.40 -12.01 17.35
CA ALA A 40 12.34 -12.62 18.17
C ALA A 40 11.18 -11.67 18.51
N ASP A 41 11.44 -10.36 18.53
CA ASP A 41 10.46 -9.31 18.79
C ASP A 41 9.88 -8.68 17.51
N LEU A 42 10.14 -9.27 16.33
CA LEU A 42 9.49 -8.85 15.08
C LEU A 42 8.00 -9.15 15.17
N ARG A 43 7.17 -8.10 15.14
CA ARG A 43 5.71 -8.22 15.13
C ARG A 43 5.17 -7.83 13.76
N LEU A 44 4.41 -8.73 13.18
CA LEU A 44 3.63 -8.53 11.97
C LEU A 44 2.18 -8.90 12.27
N ASP A 45 1.27 -8.32 11.52
CA ASP A 45 -0.13 -8.73 11.53
C ASP A 45 -0.21 -10.20 11.09
N ALA A 46 -1.09 -10.95 11.73
CA ALA A 46 -1.40 -12.33 11.40
C ALA A 46 -2.83 -12.43 10.87
N CYS A 47 -3.09 -13.40 10.01
CA CYS A 47 -4.43 -13.72 9.56
C CYS A 47 -5.27 -14.20 10.74
N GLU A 48 -6.41 -13.57 10.98
CA GLU A 48 -7.35 -13.96 12.04
C GLU A 48 -7.98 -15.35 11.79
N THR A 49 -7.99 -15.82 10.54
CA THR A 49 -8.55 -17.12 10.15
C THR A 49 -7.57 -18.28 10.31
N CYS A 50 -6.31 -18.12 9.91
CA CYS A 50 -5.33 -19.22 9.85
C CYS A 50 -4.01 -18.96 10.61
N GLY A 51 -3.82 -17.77 11.18
CA GLY A 51 -2.62 -17.39 11.92
C GLY A 51 -1.38 -17.06 11.05
N SER A 52 -1.47 -17.18 9.72
CA SER A 52 -0.34 -16.87 8.85
C SER A 52 0.01 -15.37 8.82
N THR A 53 1.31 -15.06 8.82
CA THR A 53 1.84 -13.69 8.63
C THR A 53 2.12 -13.36 7.16
N ARG A 54 1.80 -14.26 6.23
CA ARG A 54 1.97 -14.05 4.78
C ARG A 54 0.83 -13.20 4.23
N LEU A 55 0.76 -11.98 4.72
CA LEU A 55 -0.25 -10.99 4.37
C LEU A 55 0.30 -10.03 3.31
N ILE A 56 -0.59 -9.56 2.43
CA ILE A 56 -0.29 -8.50 1.46
C ILE A 56 -1.33 -7.40 1.56
N CYS A 57 -0.89 -6.15 1.56
CA CYS A 57 -1.79 -4.99 1.55
C CYS A 57 -1.84 -4.38 0.15
N ARG A 58 -3.02 -4.31 -0.46
CA ARG A 58 -3.26 -3.76 -1.80
C ARG A 58 -4.52 -2.91 -1.78
N LEU A 59 -4.46 -1.71 -2.35
CA LEU A 59 -5.62 -0.85 -2.59
C LEU A 59 -6.54 -0.60 -1.36
N GLY A 60 -6.01 -0.70 -0.13
CA GLY A 60 -6.81 -0.54 1.09
C GLY A 60 -7.37 -1.83 1.67
N GLU A 61 -6.95 -3.00 1.17
CA GLU A 61 -7.32 -4.32 1.66
C GLU A 61 -6.07 -5.11 2.03
N VAL A 62 -6.19 -5.97 3.03
CA VAL A 62 -5.18 -6.94 3.45
C VAL A 62 -5.68 -8.34 3.14
N GLU A 63 -4.94 -9.06 2.31
CA GLU A 63 -5.24 -10.42 1.87
C GLU A 63 -4.23 -11.41 2.47
N CYS A 64 -4.71 -12.54 2.98
CA CYS A 64 -3.86 -13.65 3.40
C CYS A 64 -3.53 -14.58 2.22
N ARG A 65 -2.24 -14.75 1.93
CA ARG A 65 -1.79 -15.59 0.81
C ARG A 65 -1.97 -17.09 1.01
N ASP A 66 -2.18 -17.54 2.25
CA ASP A 66 -2.28 -18.97 2.56
C ASP A 66 -3.73 -19.47 2.57
N CYS A 67 -4.70 -18.66 3.02
CA CYS A 67 -6.12 -19.05 3.05
C CYS A 67 -7.06 -18.17 2.21
N GLY A 68 -6.58 -17.05 1.67
CA GLY A 68 -7.38 -16.11 0.87
C GLY A 68 -8.32 -15.22 1.68
N ALA A 69 -8.25 -15.22 3.02
CA ALA A 69 -9.06 -14.32 3.83
C ALA A 69 -8.66 -12.86 3.58
N GLU A 70 -9.66 -12.00 3.37
CA GLU A 70 -9.50 -10.58 3.09
C GLU A 70 -10.11 -9.76 4.23
N ARG A 71 -9.46 -8.65 4.59
CA ARG A 71 -9.98 -7.65 5.52
C ARG A 71 -9.62 -6.24 5.06
N PRO A 72 -10.40 -5.21 5.42
CA PRO A 72 -9.98 -3.84 5.19
C PRO A 72 -8.63 -3.56 5.85
N ALA A 73 -7.72 -2.91 5.13
CA ALA A 73 -6.50 -2.39 5.73
C ALA A 73 -6.87 -1.29 6.72
N ALA A 74 -6.22 -1.27 7.88
CA ALA A 74 -6.31 -0.12 8.77
C ALA A 74 -5.85 1.10 7.97
N ARG A 75 -6.75 2.07 7.79
CA ARG A 75 -6.48 3.28 7.03
C ARG A 75 -5.30 3.97 7.72
N SER A 76 -4.11 3.90 7.12
CA SER A 76 -2.98 4.67 7.60
C SER A 76 -3.43 6.14 7.62
N THR A 77 -3.60 6.70 8.81
CA THR A 77 -3.95 8.11 9.02
C THR A 77 -2.92 9.05 8.41
N THR A 78 -1.74 8.52 8.07
CA THR A 78 -0.68 9.19 7.29
C THR A 78 -1.01 9.37 5.81
N SER A 79 -2.02 8.68 5.28
CA SER A 79 -2.60 9.04 3.99
C SER A 79 -3.57 10.19 4.21
N GLY A 80 -2.97 11.35 4.48
CA GLY A 80 -3.57 12.65 4.17
C GLY A 80 -3.76 12.73 2.66
N VAL A 81 -4.68 11.94 2.12
CA VAL A 81 -5.42 12.35 0.93
C VAL A 81 -6.24 13.53 1.43
N LEU A 82 -5.62 14.71 1.38
CA LEU A 82 -6.34 15.88 0.90
C LEU A 82 -7.01 15.35 -0.37
N ALA A 83 -8.31 15.03 -0.29
CA ALA A 83 -9.10 14.88 -1.49
C ALA A 83 -8.71 16.09 -2.34
N PRO A 84 -8.26 15.92 -3.60
CA PRO A 84 -8.00 17.08 -4.43
C PRO A 84 -9.28 17.89 -4.35
N ALA A 85 -9.20 19.05 -3.70
CA ALA A 85 -10.31 19.97 -3.60
C ALA A 85 -10.59 20.27 -5.05
N THR A 86 -11.62 19.64 -5.62
CA THR A 86 -11.99 19.85 -6.99
C THR A 86 -12.39 21.32 -7.01
N PRO A 87 -11.64 22.23 -7.66
CA PRO A 87 -12.07 23.61 -7.72
C PRO A 87 -13.52 23.59 -8.24
N PRO A 88 -14.47 24.18 -7.51
CA PRO A 88 -15.84 24.21 -7.96
C PRO A 88 -15.86 24.90 -9.33
N GLY A 89 -16.30 24.17 -10.36
CA GLY A 89 -16.42 24.70 -11.72
C GLY A 89 -15.50 24.11 -12.78
N LEU A 90 -14.54 23.23 -12.44
CA LEU A 90 -13.69 22.57 -13.46
C LEU A 90 -14.52 21.85 -14.53
N SER A 91 -15.59 21.15 -14.13
CA SER A 91 -16.48 20.47 -15.07
C SER A 91 -17.15 21.44 -16.05
N ALA A 92 -17.54 22.64 -15.59
CA ALA A 92 -18.17 23.66 -16.44
C ALA A 92 -17.15 24.31 -17.39
N GLU A 93 -15.91 24.53 -16.95
CA GLU A 93 -14.83 25.04 -17.81
C GLU A 93 -14.47 24.05 -18.92
N VAL A 94 -14.40 22.75 -18.60
CA VAL A 94 -14.14 21.69 -19.57
C VAL A 94 -15.28 21.58 -20.56
N GLU A 95 -16.54 21.60 -20.13
CA GLU A 95 -17.68 21.60 -21.06
C GLU A 95 -17.69 22.81 -21.99
N ALA A 96 -17.42 24.02 -21.47
CA ALA A 96 -17.32 25.22 -22.28
C ALA A 96 -16.19 25.13 -23.32
N ALA A 97 -15.05 24.53 -22.96
CA ALA A 97 -13.95 24.30 -23.90
C ALA A 97 -14.34 23.27 -24.98
N LEU A 98 -15.00 22.17 -24.60
CA LEU A 98 -15.46 21.14 -25.53
C LEU A 98 -16.50 21.69 -26.53
N ASN A 99 -17.45 22.52 -26.08
CA ASN A 99 -18.44 23.13 -26.98
C ASN A 99 -17.80 24.07 -28.01
N ARG A 100 -16.75 24.81 -27.63
CA ARG A 100 -15.99 25.66 -28.57
C ARG A 100 -15.24 24.83 -29.63
N VAL A 101 -14.64 23.71 -29.23
CA VAL A 101 -13.88 22.83 -30.14
C VAL A 101 -14.80 22.03 -31.06
N LEU A 102 -15.94 21.58 -30.55
CA LEU A 102 -16.88 20.73 -31.28
C LEU A 102 -17.95 21.51 -32.05
N GLY A 103 -17.96 22.85 -31.97
CA GLY A 103 -18.86 23.72 -32.73
C GLY A 103 -20.34 23.56 -32.40
N ARG A 104 -20.67 23.08 -31.19
CA ARG A 104 -22.05 22.90 -30.72
C ARG A 104 -22.45 24.15 -29.93
N ASN A 105 -22.94 25.16 -30.64
CA ASN A 105 -23.71 26.26 -30.07
C ASN A 105 -25.19 25.89 -30.02
#